data_AF-A0A392PSQ5-F1
#
_entry.id   AF-A0A392PSQ5-F1
#
_cell.length_a   1.000
_cell.length_b   1.000
_cell.length_c   1.000
_cell.angle_alpha   90.00
_cell.angle_beta   90.00
_cell.angle_gamma   90.00
#
_symmetry.space_group_name_H-M   'P 1'
#
loop_
_entity.id
_entity.type
_entity.pdbx_description
1 polymer ?
#
loop_
_entity_poly.entity_id
_entity_poly.type
_entity_poly.pdbx_seq_one_letter_code
_entity_poly.pdbx_strand_id
1 'polypeptide(L)'
;DAVVSDAKRALSKSTEDSTGKEAVTNVFRAAQAVEEFGGILVTLKMEIDDSIGLSGEDVKPLPDHVQKALRTIFDRYTTYLNAFGPDENYLRKKVEQELGTKMIHLKMRCSGLGSEWGK
;
A
#
# COMPACT_ATOMS: atom_id res chain seq x y z
N ASP A 1 4.89 1.61 19.59
CA ASP A 1 6.10 1.35 18.80
C ASP A 1 7.21 2.32 19.18
N ALA A 2 8.33 1.83 19.73
CA ALA A 2 9.41 2.67 20.26
C ALA A 2 10.10 3.48 19.16
N VAL A 3 10.26 2.90 17.97
CA VAL A 3 10.92 3.52 16.83
C VAL A 3 10.14 4.73 16.31
N VAL A 4 8.82 4.63 16.23
CA VAL A 4 7.93 5.74 15.84
C VAL A 4 7.99 6.90 16.84
N SER A 5 8.02 6.59 18.14
CA SER A 5 8.16 7.59 19.21
C SER A 5 9.52 8.29 19.14
N ASP A 6 10.58 7.54 18.91
CA ASP A 6 11.94 8.06 18.78
C ASP A 6 12.08 8.95 17.54
N ALA A 7 11.53 8.54 16.39
CA ALA A 7 11.53 9.34 15.18
C ALA A 7 10.77 10.67 15.38
N LYS A 8 9.58 10.63 16.00
CA LYS A 8 8.82 11.85 16.32
C LYS A 8 9.59 12.78 17.26
N ARG A 9 10.25 12.23 18.28
CA ARG A 9 11.10 13.00 19.21
C ARG A 9 12.34 13.58 18.53
N ALA A 10 12.93 12.88 17.58
CA ALA A 10 14.06 13.41 16.81
C ALA A 10 13.60 14.58 15.92
N LEU A 11 12.47 14.42 15.21
CA LEU A 11 11.91 15.44 14.33
C LEU A 11 11.39 16.69 15.07
N SER A 12 11.06 16.59 16.35
CA SER A 12 10.61 17.75 17.14
C SER A 12 11.74 18.73 17.49
N LYS A 13 13.00 18.29 17.40
CA LYS A 13 14.16 19.15 17.72
C LYS A 13 14.41 20.20 16.63
N SER A 14 14.93 21.36 17.03
CA SER A 14 15.41 22.39 16.10
C SER A 14 16.78 22.00 15.53
N THR A 15 17.02 22.38 14.28
CA THR A 15 18.31 22.25 13.58
C THR A 15 18.43 23.42 12.60
N GLU A 16 19.65 23.85 12.32
CA GLU A 16 19.93 24.84 11.28
C GLU A 16 19.77 24.25 9.86
N ASP A 17 19.85 22.92 9.73
CA ASP A 17 19.57 22.20 8.48
C ASP A 17 18.06 21.98 8.29
N SER A 18 17.36 23.03 7.85
CA SER A 18 15.92 22.97 7.57
C SER A 18 15.59 22.00 6.43
N THR A 19 16.43 21.93 5.41
CA THR A 19 16.24 21.08 4.23
C THR A 19 16.33 19.60 4.60
N GLY A 20 17.36 19.21 5.35
CA GLY A 20 17.49 17.85 5.85
C GLY A 20 16.35 17.47 6.79
N LYS A 21 15.92 18.38 7.66
CA LYS A 21 14.75 18.16 8.53
C LYS A 21 13.47 17.91 7.74
N GLU A 22 13.22 18.70 6.69
CA GLU A 22 12.06 18.53 5.83
C GLU A 22 12.11 17.19 5.08
N ALA A 23 13.26 16.84 4.50
CA ALA A 23 13.45 15.57 3.79
C ALA A 23 13.15 14.37 4.71
N VAL A 24 13.72 14.33 5.91
CA VAL A 24 13.47 13.23 6.88
C VAL A 24 12.01 13.23 7.34
N THR A 25 11.39 14.40 7.52
CA THR A 25 9.97 14.50 7.88
C THR A 25 9.08 13.90 6.79
N ASN A 26 9.35 14.20 5.52
CA ASN A 26 8.57 13.69 4.40
C ASN A 26 8.76 12.18 4.23
N VAL A 27 9.99 11.67 4.39
CA VAL A 27 10.26 10.22 4.40
C VAL A 27 9.50 9.51 5.52
N PHE A 28 9.49 10.08 6.73
CA PHE A 28 8.76 9.50 7.86
C PHE A 28 7.25 9.48 7.61
N ARG A 29 6.67 10.57 7.09
CA ARG A 29 5.24 10.61 6.69
C ARG A 29 4.91 9.56 5.63
N ALA A 30 5.77 9.40 4.63
CA ALA A 30 5.61 8.38 3.61
C ALA A 30 5.64 6.96 4.20
N ALA A 31 6.57 6.69 5.12
CA ALA A 31 6.65 5.40 5.81
C ALA A 31 5.38 5.09 6.60
N GLN A 32 4.83 6.06 7.34
CA GLN A 32 3.55 5.89 8.06
C GLN A 32 2.38 5.63 7.10
N ALA A 33 2.32 6.35 5.97
CA ALA A 33 1.27 6.15 4.98
C ALA A 33 1.34 4.76 4.33
N VAL A 34 2.56 4.25 4.07
CA VAL A 34 2.77 2.90 3.54
C VAL A 34 2.33 1.83 4.55
N GLU A 35 2.63 2.01 5.84
CA GLU A 35 2.20 1.10 6.91
C GLU A 35 0.67 1.05 7.03
N GLU A 36 0.02 2.22 7.10
CA GLU A 36 -1.44 2.34 7.18
C GLU A 36 -2.11 1.72 5.96
N PHE A 37 -1.62 2.05 4.75
CA PHE A 37 -2.14 1.47 3.51
C PHE A 37 -1.96 -0.04 3.49
N GLY A 38 -0.80 -0.55 3.92
CA GLY A 38 -0.54 -1.98 4.06
C GLY A 38 -1.56 -2.68 4.97
N GLY A 39 -1.94 -2.05 6.09
CA GLY A 39 -3.03 -2.52 6.96
C GLY A 39 -4.37 -2.60 6.23
N ILE A 40 -4.74 -1.55 5.50
CA ILE A 40 -5.97 -1.51 4.69
C ILE A 40 -6.01 -2.65 3.66
N LEU A 41 -4.89 -2.95 3.00
CA LEU A 41 -4.80 -4.07 2.04
C LEU A 41 -5.08 -5.41 2.72
N VAL A 42 -4.57 -5.62 3.93
CA VAL A 42 -4.80 -6.84 4.71
C VAL A 42 -6.28 -6.93 5.14
N THR A 43 -6.85 -5.84 5.64
CA THR A 43 -8.28 -5.79 6.01
C THR A 43 -9.18 -6.11 4.82
N LEU A 44 -8.94 -5.48 3.66
CA LEU A 44 -9.72 -5.76 2.46
C LEU A 44 -9.59 -7.23 2.03
N LYS A 45 -8.40 -7.79 2.13
CA LYS A 45 -8.15 -9.20 1.81
C LYS A 45 -8.96 -10.12 2.72
N MET A 46 -9.06 -9.80 4.02
CA MET A 46 -9.90 -10.53 4.96
C MET A 46 -11.39 -10.39 4.62
N GLU A 47 -11.88 -9.19 4.32
CA GLU A 47 -13.27 -8.96 3.90
C GLU A 47 -13.64 -9.73 2.62
N ILE A 48 -12.71 -9.82 1.67
CA ILE A 48 -12.88 -10.66 0.47
C ILE A 48 -13.00 -12.13 0.88
N ASP A 49 -12.03 -12.65 1.64
CA ASP A 49 -12.03 -14.05 2.08
C ASP A 49 -13.34 -14.40 2.85
N ASP A 50 -13.87 -13.48 3.67
CA ASP A 50 -15.15 -13.66 4.41
C ASP A 50 -16.39 -13.59 3.49
N SER A 51 -16.35 -12.75 2.45
CA SER A 51 -17.51 -12.52 1.57
C SER A 51 -17.71 -13.61 0.53
N ILE A 52 -16.61 -14.10 -0.05
CA ILE A 52 -16.66 -15.04 -1.19
C ILE A 52 -16.04 -16.40 -0.89
N GLY A 53 -15.46 -16.60 0.29
CA GLY A 53 -14.76 -17.81 0.68
C GLY A 53 -13.27 -17.79 0.33
N LEU A 54 -12.51 -18.71 0.96
CA LEU A 54 -11.10 -18.94 0.66
C LEU A 54 -10.96 -19.53 -0.75
N SER A 55 -9.92 -19.14 -1.49
CA SER A 55 -9.73 -19.64 -2.87
C SER A 55 -9.76 -21.16 -2.96
N GLY A 56 -10.60 -21.70 -3.84
CA GLY A 56 -10.63 -23.12 -4.19
C GLY A 56 -12.02 -23.75 -4.08
N GLU A 57 -12.88 -23.27 -3.19
CA GLU A 57 -14.24 -23.82 -2.99
C GLU A 57 -15.31 -22.74 -3.13
N ASP A 58 -16.21 -22.94 -4.09
CA ASP A 58 -17.48 -22.20 -4.27
C ASP A 58 -17.38 -20.66 -4.22
N VAL A 59 -16.36 -20.11 -4.89
CA VAL A 59 -16.06 -18.68 -4.91
C VAL A 59 -17.23 -17.90 -5.50
N LYS A 60 -17.92 -17.14 -4.64
CA LYS A 60 -19.03 -16.28 -5.07
C LYS A 60 -18.52 -15.08 -5.89
N PRO A 61 -19.36 -14.50 -6.77
CA PRO A 61 -19.00 -13.25 -7.45
C PRO A 61 -18.66 -12.16 -6.44
N LEU A 62 -17.60 -11.39 -6.73
CA LEU A 62 -17.22 -10.23 -5.93
C LEU A 62 -18.35 -9.20 -5.92
N PRO A 63 -18.81 -8.74 -4.74
CA PRO A 63 -19.78 -7.65 -4.67
C PRO A 63 -19.24 -6.37 -5.33
N ASP A 64 -20.10 -5.61 -6.00
CA ASP A 64 -19.70 -4.41 -6.77
C ASP A 64 -18.88 -3.39 -5.95
N HIS A 65 -19.24 -3.21 -4.67
CA HIS A 65 -18.53 -2.29 -3.80
C HIS A 65 -17.08 -2.75 -3.52
N VAL A 66 -16.84 -4.07 -3.43
CA VAL A 66 -15.50 -4.65 -3.26
C VAL A 66 -14.71 -4.51 -4.56
N GLN A 67 -15.33 -4.73 -5.72
CA GLN A 67 -14.69 -4.49 -7.01
C GLN A 67 -14.26 -3.03 -7.18
N LYS A 68 -15.10 -2.08 -6.76
CA LYS A 68 -14.79 -0.64 -6.78
C LYS A 68 -13.65 -0.30 -5.81
N ALA A 69 -13.64 -0.89 -4.62
CA ALA A 69 -12.56 -0.71 -3.65
C ALA A 69 -11.22 -1.22 -4.20
N LEU A 70 -11.21 -2.40 -4.81
CA LEU A 70 -10.04 -2.97 -5.48
C LEU A 70 -9.52 -2.04 -6.58
N ARG A 71 -10.37 -1.58 -7.50
CA ARG A 71 -10.00 -0.58 -8.53
C ARG A 71 -9.34 0.65 -7.92
N THR A 72 -9.97 1.22 -6.89
CA THR A 72 -9.46 2.41 -6.20
C THR A 72 -8.08 2.18 -5.58
N ILE A 73 -7.85 1.00 -4.98
CA ILE A 73 -6.59 0.64 -4.36
C ILE A 73 -5.47 0.46 -5.40
N PHE A 74 -5.76 -0.21 -6.50
CA PHE A 74 -4.80 -0.37 -7.59
C PHE A 74 -4.44 0.99 -8.22
N ASP A 75 -5.42 1.85 -8.48
CA ASP A 75 -5.18 3.19 -9.02
C ASP A 75 -4.31 4.03 -8.08
N ARG A 76 -4.57 3.99 -6.77
CA ARG A 76 -3.77 4.69 -5.76
C ARG A 76 -2.35 4.15 -5.69
N TYR A 77 -2.18 2.84 -5.68
CA TYR A 77 -0.88 2.19 -5.67
C TYR A 77 -0.05 2.56 -6.91
N THR A 78 -0.65 2.45 -8.09
CA THR A 78 0.01 2.81 -9.36
C THR A 78 0.32 4.30 -9.43
N THR A 79 -0.60 5.17 -8.99
CA THR A 79 -0.36 6.62 -8.93
C THR A 79 0.83 6.94 -8.03
N TYR A 80 0.92 6.31 -6.85
CA TYR A 80 2.02 6.53 -5.92
C TYR A 80 3.35 6.01 -6.49
N LEU A 81 3.38 4.82 -7.10
CA LEU A 81 4.59 4.31 -7.74
C LEU A 81 5.05 5.16 -8.93
N ASN A 82 4.13 5.77 -9.65
CA ASN A 82 4.44 6.64 -10.79
C ASN A 82 4.84 8.07 -10.37
N ALA A 83 4.62 8.45 -9.12
CA ALA A 83 5.01 9.77 -8.61
C ALA A 83 6.52 9.88 -8.34
N PHE A 84 7.23 8.75 -8.24
CA PHE A 84 8.67 8.73 -8.03
C PHE A 84 9.43 9.19 -9.28
N GLY A 85 10.35 10.14 -9.07
CA GLY A 85 11.24 10.65 -10.12
C GLY A 85 12.29 9.63 -10.58
N PRO A 86 13.04 9.94 -11.65
CA PRO A 86 14.05 9.04 -12.22
C PRO A 86 15.16 8.65 -11.22
N ASP A 87 15.53 9.56 -10.31
CA ASP A 87 16.59 9.35 -9.32
C ASP A 87 16.11 8.64 -8.03
N GLU A 88 14.80 8.43 -7.89
CA GLU A 88 14.18 7.86 -6.68
C GLU A 88 13.93 6.35 -6.79
N ASN A 89 14.57 5.68 -7.76
CA ASN A 89 14.34 4.27 -8.07
C ASN A 89 14.56 3.34 -6.86
N TYR A 90 15.50 3.66 -5.96
CA TYR A 90 15.70 2.90 -4.72
C TYR A 90 14.43 2.93 -3.83
N LEU A 91 13.87 4.12 -3.63
CA LEU A 91 12.65 4.32 -2.82
C LEU A 91 11.44 3.67 -3.50
N ARG A 92 11.29 3.86 -4.81
CA ARG A 92 10.24 3.22 -5.61
C ARG A 92 10.25 1.70 -5.42
N LYS A 93 11.42 1.06 -5.56
CA LYS A 93 11.59 -0.38 -5.36
C LYS A 93 11.25 -0.84 -3.94
N LYS A 94 11.53 -0.01 -2.92
CA LYS A 94 11.18 -0.34 -1.53
C LYS A 94 9.68 -0.32 -1.31
N VAL A 95 8.98 0.67 -1.84
CA VAL A 95 7.51 0.74 -1.81
C VAL A 95 6.90 -0.43 -2.57
N GLU A 96 7.41 -0.71 -3.77
CA GLU A 96 6.99 -1.84 -4.59
C GLU A 96 7.21 -3.17 -3.86
N GLN A 97 8.32 -3.34 -3.15
CA GLN A 97 8.58 -4.55 -2.36
C GLN A 97 7.61 -4.69 -1.17
N GLU A 98 7.37 -3.61 -0.42
CA GLU A 98 6.56 -3.65 0.80
C GLU A 98 5.06 -3.84 0.51
N LEU A 99 4.56 -3.15 -0.51
CA LEU A 99 3.15 -3.20 -0.90
C LEU A 99 2.87 -4.26 -1.96
N GLY A 100 3.84 -4.57 -2.83
CA GLY A 100 3.65 -5.43 -4.00
C GLY A 100 3.19 -6.84 -3.64
N THR A 101 3.76 -7.46 -2.60
CA THR A 101 3.32 -8.79 -2.14
C THR A 101 1.84 -8.77 -1.71
N LYS A 102 1.42 -7.72 -0.99
CA LYS A 102 0.03 -7.55 -0.53
C LYS A 102 -0.91 -7.31 -1.73
N MET A 103 -0.47 -6.53 -2.71
CA MET A 103 -1.19 -6.29 -3.96
C MET A 103 -1.33 -7.55 -4.81
N ILE A 104 -0.29 -8.38 -4.90
CA ILE A 104 -0.33 -9.69 -5.59
C ILE A 104 -1.36 -10.61 -4.92
N HIS A 105 -1.39 -10.65 -3.59
CA HIS A 105 -2.37 -11.45 -2.85
C HIS A 105 -3.82 -11.01 -3.14
N LEU A 106 -4.07 -9.69 -3.21
CA LEU A 106 -5.37 -9.16 -3.61
C LEU A 106 -5.71 -9.51 -5.07
N LYS A 107 -4.75 -9.39 -6.00
CA LYS A 107 -4.92 -9.73 -7.41
C LYS A 107 -5.31 -11.19 -7.61
N MET A 108 -4.70 -12.12 -6.88
CA MET A 108 -5.04 -13.55 -6.96
C MET A 108 -6.48 -13.86 -6.51
N ARG A 109 -7.08 -13.00 -5.69
CA ARG A 109 -8.50 -13.11 -5.29
C ARG A 109 -9.47 -12.50 -6.30
N CYS A 110 -8.95 -11.81 -7.31
CA CYS A 110 -9.71 -11.16 -8.37
C CYS A 110 -9.86 -12.04 -9.62
N SER A 111 -9.64 -13.35 -9.57
CA SER A 111 -9.59 -14.25 -10.74
C SER A 111 -10.90 -14.37 -11.56
N GLY A 112 -11.94 -13.62 -11.22
CA GLY A 112 -13.15 -13.40 -12.04
C GLY A 112 -13.34 -11.97 -12.58
N LEU A 113 -12.48 -11.02 -12.23
CA LEU A 113 -12.50 -9.65 -12.72
C LEU A 113 -11.66 -9.55 -13.99
N GLY A 114 -12.16 -9.96 -15.16
CA GLY A 114 -11.53 -9.63 -16.45
C GLY A 114 -10.06 -10.07 -16.69
N SER A 115 -9.63 -10.11 -17.95
CA SER A 115 -8.24 -10.49 -18.28
C SER A 115 -7.20 -9.44 -17.84
N GLU A 116 -7.63 -8.19 -17.62
CA GLU A 116 -6.74 -7.10 -17.19
C GLU A 116 -6.24 -7.24 -15.74
N TRP A 117 -6.87 -8.11 -14.95
CA TRP A 117 -6.46 -8.42 -13.58
C TRP A 117 -5.68 -9.74 -13.47
N GLY A 118 -5.56 -10.50 -14.57
CA GLY A 118 -4.87 -11.80 -14.61
C GLY A 118 -3.47 -11.78 -15.25
N LYS A 119 -3.06 -10.68 -15.89
CA LYS A 119 -1.70 -10.49 -16.41
C LYS A 119 -0.84 -9.76 -15.39
#